data_AF-A0A7X5D7X0-F1
#
_entry.id   AF-A0A7X5D7X0-F1
#
_cell.length_a   1.000
_cell.length_b   1.000
_cell.length_c   1.000
_cell.angle_alpha   90.00
_cell.angle_beta   90.00
_cell.angle_gamma   90.00
#
_symmetry.space_group_name_H-M   'P 1'
#
loop_
_entity.id
_entity.type
_entity.pdbx_description
1 polymer ?
#
loop_
_entity_poly.entity_id
_entity_poly.type
_entity_poly.pdbx_seq_one_letter_code
_entity_poly.pdbx_strand_id
1 'polypeptide(L)' 'MKNYTITVNGTAYEVTVEEGFTGAASAAPAPRAAAPAPMPAPAPAAPAPAPA' A
#
# COMPACT_ATOMS: atom_id res chain seq x y z
N MET A 1 -28.55 -0.21 5.48
CA MET A 1 -29.15 -0.38 4.13
C MET A 1 -30.13 0.76 3.92
N LYS A 2 -29.95 1.60 2.89
CA LYS A 2 -30.95 2.61 2.48
C LYS A 2 -31.76 2.04 1.32
N ASN A 3 -33.07 2.17 1.38
CA ASN A 3 -33.97 1.80 0.29
C ASN A 3 -34.15 3.01 -0.63
N TYR A 4 -33.98 2.81 -1.94
CA TYR A 4 -34.17 3.85 -2.94
C TYR A 4 -35.16 3.39 -4.01
N THR A 5 -36.05 4.30 -4.38
CA THR A 5 -36.89 4.18 -5.57
C THR A 5 -36.13 4.72 -6.77
N ILE A 6 -35.84 3.87 -7.75
CA ILE A 6 -35.14 4.23 -8.98
C ILE A 6 -36.08 4.04 -10.16
N THR A 7 -36.13 4.99 -11.07
CA THR A 7 -36.91 4.84 -12.32
C THR A 7 -35.99 4.43 -13.46
N VAL A 8 -36.25 3.28 -14.07
CA VAL A 8 -35.52 2.79 -15.25
C VAL A 8 -36.52 2.64 -16.40
N ASN A 9 -36.29 3.35 -17.51
CA ASN A 9 -37.18 3.37 -18.68
C ASN A 9 -38.68 3.60 -18.32
N GLY A 10 -38.95 4.40 -17.28
CA GLY A 10 -40.32 4.72 -16.83
C GLY A 10 -40.92 3.74 -15.81
N THR A 11 -40.21 2.68 -15.41
CA THR A 11 -40.65 1.75 -14.35
C THR A 11 -39.88 2.01 -13.05
N ALA A 12 -40.60 2.13 -11.93
CA ALA A 12 -40.01 2.33 -10.61
C ALA A 12 -39.59 0.98 -10.00
N TYR A 13 -38.40 0.96 -9.40
CA TYR A 13 -37.81 -0.20 -8.73
C TYR A 13 -37.29 0.21 -7.36
N GLU A 14 -37.58 -0.62 -6.37
CA GLU A 14 -37.00 -0.50 -5.04
C GLU A 14 -35.68 -1.27 -5.01
N VAL A 15 -34.59 -0.61 -4.65
CA VAL A 15 -33.31 -1.28 -4.40
C VAL A 15 -32.77 -0.91 -3.03
N THR A 16 -32.17 -1.88 -2.37
CA THR A 16 -31.44 -1.67 -1.12
C THR A 16 -29.99 -1.38 -1.45
N VAL A 17 -29.55 -0.16 -1.15
CA VAL A 17 -28.15 0.23 -1.24
C VAL A 17 -27.53 0.08 0.14
N GLU A 18 -26.41 -0.62 0.21
CA GLU A 18 -25.57 -0.60 1.39
C GLU A 18 -24.68 0.65 1.36
N GLU A 19 -24.76 1.43 2.44
CA GLU A 19 -23.85 2.56 2.65
C GLU A 19 -22.46 1.97 2.93
N GLY A 20 -21.63 2.00 1.91
CA GLY A 20 -20.33 1.30 1.86
C GLY A 20 -19.72 1.23 0.46
N PHE A 21 -20.52 1.43 -0.59
CA PHE A 21 -20.01 1.59 -1.97
C PHE A 21 -19.42 3.00 -2.25
N THR A 22 -19.09 3.78 -1.21
CA THR A 22 -18.31 5.00 -1.35
C THR A 22 -16.84 4.62 -1.51
N GLY A 23 -16.42 4.20 -2.72
CA GLY A 23 -15.05 4.34 -3.21
C GLY A 23 -13.89 3.82 -2.36
N ALA A 24 -14.17 3.09 -1.27
CA ALA A 24 -13.22 2.45 -0.38
C ALA A 24 -13.07 0.98 -0.78
N ALA A 25 -13.22 0.68 -2.08
CA ALA A 25 -12.44 -0.37 -2.70
C ALA A 25 -11.01 -0.08 -2.25
N SER A 26 -10.59 -0.90 -1.30
CA SER A 26 -9.55 -0.61 -0.34
C SER A 26 -8.38 0.01 -1.08
N ALA A 27 -7.92 1.19 -0.63
CA ALA A 27 -6.64 1.70 -1.07
C ALA A 27 -5.64 0.55 -0.87
N ALA A 28 -5.25 -0.10 -1.97
CA ALA A 28 -4.41 -1.27 -1.92
C ALA A 28 -3.16 -0.86 -1.15
N PRO A 29 -2.71 -1.65 -0.16
CA PRO A 29 -1.54 -1.26 0.61
C PRO A 29 -0.40 -0.98 -0.36
N ALA A 30 0.13 0.24 -0.31
CA ALA A 30 1.21 0.66 -1.19
C ALA A 30 2.42 -0.27 -0.99
N PRO A 31 3.11 -0.67 -2.07
CA PRO A 31 4.26 -1.55 -1.96
C PRO A 31 5.31 -0.92 -1.03
N ARG A 32 5.73 -1.69 -0.03
CA ARG A 32 6.75 -1.26 0.93
C ARG A 32 8.09 -1.17 0.22
N ALA A 33 8.73 0.00 0.27
CA ALA A 33 10.05 0.20 -0.28
C ALA A 33 11.07 -0.75 0.39
N ALA A 34 11.95 -1.34 -0.42
CA ALA A 34 13.03 -2.19 0.06
C ALA A 34 14.01 -1.38 0.91
N ALA A 35 14.49 -1.98 2.00
CA ALA A 35 15.50 -1.36 2.84
C ALA A 35 16.84 -1.25 2.09
N PRO A 36 17.63 -0.18 2.33
CA PRO A 36 18.94 -0.02 1.73
C PRO A 36 19.90 -1.13 2.17
N ALA A 37 20.76 -1.57 1.25
CA ALA A 37 21.75 -2.60 1.51
C ALA A 37 22.82 -2.12 2.50
N PRO A 38 23.37 -3.02 3.34
CA PRO A 38 24.42 -2.68 4.28
C PRO A 38 25.71 -2.25 3.56
N MET A 39 26.37 -1.21 4.08
CA MET A 39 27.66 -0.76 3.56
C MET A 39 28.77 -1.77 3.91
N PRO A 40 29.76 -1.95 3.02
CA PRO A 40 30.91 -2.79 3.30
C PRO A 40 31.74 -2.23 4.46
N ALA A 41 32.24 -3.13 5.30
CA ALA A 41 33.11 -2.79 6.42
C ALA A 41 34.50 -2.34 5.93
N PRO A 42 35.17 -1.44 6.65
CA PRO A 42 36.52 -1.01 6.32
C PRO A 42 37.51 -2.18 6.43
N ALA A 43 38.46 -2.23 5.50
CA ALA A 43 39.51 -3.23 5.49
C ALA A 43 40.48 -3.06 6.69
N PRO A 44 41.03 -4.14 7.23
CA PRO A 44 42.03 -4.07 8.29
C PRO A 44 43.29 -3.35 7.82
N ALA A 45 43.85 -2.52 8.71
CA ALA A 45 45.08 -1.81 8.46
C ALA A 45 46.27 -2.78 8.39
N ALA A 46 47.20 -2.51 7.48
CA ALA A 46 48.42 -3.29 7.34
C ALA A 46 49.33 -3.12 8.58
N PRO A 47 50.04 -4.18 9.01
CA PRO A 47 50.99 -4.08 10.12
C PRO A 47 52.16 -3.16 9.77
N ALA A 48 52.61 -2.40 10.76
CA ALA A 48 53.78 -1.53 10.62
C ALA A 48 55.07 -2.37 10.44
N PRO A 49 56.05 -1.88 9.67
CA PRO A 49 57.34 -2.55 9.51
C PRO A 49 58.09 -2.59 10.85
N ALA A 50 58.74 -3.72 11.12
CA ALA A 50 59.55 -3.91 12.32
C ALA A 50 60.84 -3.07 12.25
N PRO A 51 61.30 -2.49 13.38
CA PRO A 51 62.58 -1.80 13.45
C PRO A 51 63.75 -2.79 13.30
N ALA A 52 64.83 -2.32 12.68
CA ALA A 52 66.08 -3.04 12.44
C ALA A 52 66.99 -3.08 13.66
#